data_AF-D0VP40-F1
#
_entry.id   AF-D0VP40-F1
#
_cell.length_a   1.000
_cell.length_b   1.000
_cell.length_c   1.000
_cell.angle_alpha   90.00
_cell.angle_beta   90.00
_cell.angle_gamma   90.00
#
_symmetry.space_group_name_H-M   'P 1'
#
loop_
_entity.id
_entity.type
_entity.pdbx_description
1 polymer ?
#
loop_
_entity_poly.entity_id
_entity_poly.type
_entity_poly.pdbx_seq_one_letter_code
_entity_poly.pdbx_strand_id
1 'polypeptide(L)' 'YGFNSNTGRDFLSATANADKLVFSAWDGGGNDTLDFSGFTQNQKINLNETSFSDVGGLVGNVSIA' A
#
# COMPACT_ATOMS: atom_id res chain seq x y z
N TYR A 1 4.14 -3.98 -3.21
CA TYR A 1 3.98 -3.06 -2.07
C TYR A 1 2.90 -3.58 -1.14
N GLY A 2 3.09 -3.55 0.19
CA GLY A 2 2.13 -4.11 1.16
C GLY A 2 2.47 -5.52 1.61
N PHE A 3 1.51 -6.44 1.63
CA PHE A 3 1.75 -7.86 1.88
C PHE A 3 2.59 -8.49 0.76
N ASN A 4 3.28 -9.60 1.05
CA ASN A 4 4.12 -10.32 0.09
C ASN A 4 5.14 -9.42 -0.64
N SER A 5 5.57 -8.33 0.01
CA SER A 5 6.42 -7.30 -0.57
C SER A 5 7.83 -7.82 -0.90
N ASN A 6 8.34 -7.44 -2.07
CA ASN A 6 9.71 -7.68 -2.51
C ASN A 6 10.57 -6.39 -2.53
N THR A 7 10.04 -5.28 -2.01
CA THR A 7 10.70 -3.96 -2.04
C THR A 7 11.94 -3.88 -1.15
N GLY A 8 12.06 -4.76 -0.15
CA GLY A 8 13.12 -4.68 0.86
C GLY A 8 13.10 -3.38 1.65
N ARG A 9 11.93 -2.75 1.80
CA ARG A 9 11.70 -1.54 2.61
C ARG A 9 10.61 -1.84 3.64
N ASP A 10 10.90 -1.57 4.89
CA ASP A 10 9.99 -1.75 6.02
C ASP A 10 8.71 -0.92 5.85
N PHE A 11 8.82 0.36 5.51
CA PHE A 11 7.67 1.27 5.32
C PHE A 11 6.79 0.93 4.10
N LEU A 12 7.23 0.02 3.23
CA LEU A 12 6.47 -0.49 2.07
C LEU A 12 5.98 -1.93 2.25
N SER A 13 6.13 -2.50 3.45
CA SER A 13 5.88 -3.91 3.73
C SER A 13 4.94 -4.10 4.91
N ALA A 14 3.92 -4.96 4.74
CA ALA A 14 3.07 -5.44 5.81
C ALA A 14 3.22 -6.95 5.97
N THR A 15 3.18 -7.42 7.22
CA THR A 15 3.28 -8.83 7.60
C THR A 15 2.09 -9.30 8.43
N ALA A 16 1.34 -8.38 9.03
CA ALA A 16 0.14 -8.68 9.81
C ALA A 16 -0.99 -7.66 9.57
N ASN A 17 -2.24 -8.07 9.82
CA ASN A 17 -3.42 -7.19 9.77
C ASN A 17 -3.35 -5.99 10.73
N ALA A 18 -2.51 -6.06 11.77
CA ALA A 18 -2.31 -4.98 12.73
C ALA A 18 -1.39 -3.86 12.22
N ASP A 19 -0.59 -4.13 11.18
CA ASP A 19 0.39 -3.18 10.66
C ASP A 19 -0.29 -1.93 10.09
N LYS A 20 0.41 -0.80 10.18
CA LYS A 20 -0.06 0.50 9.72
C LYS A 20 0.88 1.02 8.66
N LEU A 21 0.44 0.96 7.41
CA LEU A 21 1.20 1.45 6.27
C LEU A 21 0.90 2.93 6.02
N VAL A 22 1.94 3.75 5.93
CA VAL A 22 1.85 5.14 5.49
C VAL A 22 3.00 5.39 4.52
N PHE A 23 2.70 5.56 3.24
CA PHE A 23 3.73 5.77 2.21
C PHE A 23 3.17 6.44 0.95
N SER A 24 4.07 7.06 0.19
CA SER A 24 3.85 7.38 -1.22
C SER A 24 4.71 6.44 -2.07
N ALA A 25 4.10 5.69 -2.96
CA ALA A 25 4.81 4.81 -3.88
C ALA A 25 5.54 5.65 -4.93
N TRP A 26 6.80 5.31 -5.16
CA TRP A 26 7.60 5.77 -6.28
C TRP A 26 8.18 4.52 -6.94
N ASP A 27 7.90 4.35 -8.22
CA ASP A 27 8.38 3.21 -9.00
C ASP A 27 8.93 3.68 -10.35
N GLY A 28 10.11 3.17 -10.73
CA GLY A 28 10.81 3.56 -11.96
C GLY A 28 10.35 2.80 -13.20
N GLY A 29 9.43 1.85 -13.04
CA GLY A 29 8.84 1.06 -14.12
C GLY A 29 8.83 -0.43 -13.80
N GLY A 30 7.87 -1.15 -14.37
CA GLY A 30 7.61 -2.53 -14.03
C GLY A 30 6.16 -2.90 -14.29
N ASN A 31 5.76 -4.07 -13.79
CA ASN A 31 4.36 -4.42 -13.62
C ASN A 31 4.13 -4.70 -12.14
N ASP A 32 3.71 -3.66 -11.43
CA ASP A 32 3.76 -3.60 -9.98
C ASP A 32 2.38 -3.75 -9.35
N THR A 33 2.37 -4.25 -8.11
CA THR A 33 1.13 -4.56 -7.39
C THR A 33 1.13 -3.92 -6.00
N LEU A 34 0.02 -3.27 -5.68
CA LEU A 34 -0.38 -2.98 -4.30
C LEU A 34 -1.12 -4.20 -3.74
N ASP A 35 -0.46 -4.98 -2.89
CA ASP A 35 -1.05 -6.14 -2.24
C ASP A 35 -1.46 -5.78 -0.81
N PHE A 36 -2.76 -5.62 -0.61
CA PHE A 36 -3.36 -5.33 0.69
C PHE A 36 -4.25 -6.48 1.18
N SER A 37 -3.95 -7.70 0.73
CA SER A 37 -4.77 -8.90 0.94
C SER A 37 -4.90 -9.34 2.40
N GLY A 38 -3.90 -9.06 3.24
CA GLY A 38 -3.91 -9.42 4.65
C GLY A 38 -4.70 -8.47 5.56
N PHE A 39 -5.25 -7.38 5.03
CA PHE A 39 -6.13 -6.48 5.78
C PHE A 39 -7.58 -6.93 5.74
N THR A 40 -8.28 -6.76 6.87
CA THR A 40 -9.69 -7.17 7.01
C THR A 40 -10.67 -5.99 6.99
N GLN A 41 -10.18 -4.75 7.09
CA GLN A 41 -11.00 -3.55 7.06
C GLN A 41 -11.49 -3.26 5.63
N ASN A 42 -12.59 -2.54 5.48
CA ASN A 42 -12.99 -2.03 4.17
C ASN A 42 -11.93 -1.08 3.62
N GLN A 43 -11.55 -1.26 2.37
CA GLN A 43 -10.47 -0.50 1.73
C GLN A 43 -10.99 0.21 0.49
N LYS A 44 -10.40 1.37 0.18
CA LYS A 44 -10.58 2.07 -1.10
C LYS A 44 -9.21 2.19 -1.74
N ILE A 45 -8.98 1.44 -2.81
CA ILE A 45 -7.70 1.39 -3.50
C ILE A 45 -7.86 2.09 -4.83
N ASN A 46 -7.07 3.14 -5.04
CA ASN A 46 -7.02 3.89 -6.28
C ASN A 46 -5.61 3.76 -6.88
N LEU A 47 -5.54 3.30 -8.12
CA LEU A 47 -4.28 3.06 -8.84
C LEU A 47 -3.90 4.21 -9.79
N ASN A 48 -4.67 5.30 -9.81
CA ASN A 48 -4.32 6.48 -10.62
C ASN A 48 -3.21 7.29 -9.92
N GLU A 49 -2.34 7.90 -10.72
CA GLU A 49 -1.28 8.78 -10.23
C GLU A 49 -1.85 9.95 -9.40
N THR A 50 -1.08 10.46 -8.45
CA THR A 50 -1.43 11.58 -7.53
C THR A 50 -2.67 11.35 -6.66
N SER A 51 -3.24 10.15 -6.68
CA SER A 51 -4.43 9.80 -5.89
C SER A 51 -4.06 9.22 -4.52
N PHE A 52 -5.04 9.27 -3.61
CA PHE A 52 -4.94 8.69 -2.28
C PHE A 52 -5.85 7.46 -2.13
N SER A 53 -5.42 6.52 -1.29
CA SER A 53 -6.13 5.30 -0.92
C SER A 53 -6.31 5.18 0.60
N ASP A 54 -7.40 4.53 0.98
CA ASP A 54 -7.75 4.18 2.37
C ASP A 54 -7.44 2.69 2.57
N VAL A 55 -6.38 2.38 3.32
CA VAL A 55 -5.80 1.02 3.41
C VAL A 55 -5.58 0.63 4.88
N GLY A 56 -5.87 -0.62 5.25
CA GLY A 56 -5.58 -1.15 6.59
C GLY A 56 -6.31 -0.46 7.74
N GLY A 57 -7.48 0.13 7.45
CA GLY A 57 -8.31 0.85 8.42
C GLY A 57 -7.88 2.30 8.68
N LEU A 58 -6.98 2.86 7.88
CA LEU A 58 -6.63 4.28 7.87
C LEU A 58 -7.31 4.98 6.70
N VAL A 59 -7.19 6.32 6.67
CA VAL A 59 -7.75 7.20 5.63
C VAL A 59 -6.60 7.97 4.98
N GLY A 60 -6.54 7.96 3.66
CA GLY A 60 -5.57 8.73 2.87
C GLY A 60 -4.10 8.41 3.16
N ASN A 61 -3.78 7.17 3.52
CA ASN A 61 -2.47 6.77 4.03
C ASN A 61 -1.54 6.21 2.95
N VAL A 62 -2.06 5.86 1.78
CA VAL A 62 -1.27 5.36 0.65
C VAL A 62 -1.51 6.26 -0.56
N SER A 63 -0.45 6.75 -1.19
CA SER A 63 -0.50 7.52 -2.44
C SER A 63 0.45 6.96 -3.50
N ILE A 64 0.24 7.37 -4.76
CA ILE A 64 1.14 7.09 -5.90
C ILE A 64 1.67 8.44 -6.41
N ALA A 65 3.00 8.57 -6.49
CA ALA A 65 3.68 9.77 -6.96
C ALA A 65 4.31 9.59 -8.34
#